data_AF-A0A7Y3XIV8-F1
#
_entry.id   AF-A0A7Y3XIV8-F1
#
_cell.length_a   1.000
_cell.length_b   1.000
_cell.length_c   1.000
_cell.angle_alpha   90.00
_cell.angle_beta   90.00
_cell.angle_gamma   90.00
#
_symmetry.space_group_name_H-M   'P 1'
#
loop_
_entity.id
_entity.type
_entity.pdbx_description
1 polymer ?
#
loop_
_entity_poly.entity_id
_entity_poly.type
_entity_poly.pdbx_seq_one_letter_code
_entity_poly.pdbx_strand_id
1 'polypeptide(L)' 'MISRDDQLDRLRRDPAVLDLVARLRGEFDPCSIYLFGSRAGGSSHASSDFDAIVVVGQ' A
#
# COMPACT_ATOMS: atom_id res chain seq x y z
N MET A 1 -6.59 5.41 20.24
CA MET A 1 -5.59 5.99 19.33
C MET A 1 -4.76 4.82 18.81
N ILE A 2 -4.91 4.44 17.54
CA ILE A 2 -4.16 3.31 16.97
C ILE A 2 -2.74 3.81 16.70
N SER A 3 -1.71 3.05 17.09
CA SER A 3 -0.33 3.44 16.80
C SER A 3 -0.04 3.34 15.30
N ARG A 4 0.83 4.20 14.76
CA ARG A 4 1.26 4.15 13.36
C ARG A 4 1.84 2.78 12.99
N ASP A 5 2.54 2.14 13.92
CA ASP A 5 3.15 0.83 13.71
C ASP A 5 2.08 -0.27 13.55
N ASP A 6 0.99 -0.21 14.32
CA ASP A 6 -0.14 -1.15 14.17
C ASP A 6 -0.83 -1.00 12.81
N GLN A 7 -0.91 0.22 12.27
CA GLN A 7 -1.49 0.46 10.95
C GLN A 7 -0.60 -0.10 9.84
N LEU A 8 0.72 0.08 9.96
CA LEU A 8 1.69 -0.48 9.03
C LEU A 8 1.64 -2.01 9.02
N ASP A 9 1.56 -2.63 10.20
CA ASP A 9 1.48 -4.08 10.30
C ASP A 9 0.16 -4.64 9.74
N ARG A 10 -0.95 -3.91 9.89
CA ARG A 10 -2.22 -4.26 9.24
C ARG A 10 -2.10 -4.20 7.72
N LEU A 11 -1.57 -3.11 7.17
CA LEU A 11 -1.39 -2.94 5.72
C LEU A 11 -0.46 -4.02 5.14
N ARG A 12 0.60 -4.39 5.86
CA ARG A 12 1.53 -5.47 5.45
C ARG A 12 0.88 -6.85 5.41
N ARG A 13 -0.23 -7.04 6.11
CA ARG A 13 -0.98 -8.31 6.14
C ARG A 13 -2.27 -8.26 5.34
N ASP A 14 -2.64 -7.10 4.81
CA ASP A 14 -3.85 -6.94 4.01
C ASP A 14 -3.66 -7.67 2.67
N PRO A 15 -4.48 -8.70 2.36
CA PRO A 15 -4.34 -9.48 1.14
C PRO A 15 -4.49 -8.62 -0.13
N ALA A 16 -5.28 -7.55 -0.09
CA ALA A 16 -5.45 -6.66 -1.23
C ALA A 16 -4.20 -5.78 -1.46
N VAL A 17 -3.52 -5.38 -0.38
CA VAL A 17 -2.21 -4.70 -0.48
C VAL A 17 -1.16 -5.65 -1.03
N LEU A 18 -1.14 -6.89 -0.55
CA LEU A 18 -0.19 -7.90 -1.02
C LEU A 18 -0.38 -8.22 -2.51
N ASP A 19 -1.62 -8.37 -2.97
CA ASP A 19 -1.94 -8.56 -4.39
C ASP A 19 -1.51 -7.35 -5.25
N LEU A 20 -1.83 -6.13 -4.80
CA LEU A 20 -1.42 -4.89 -5.47
C LEU A 20 0.10 -4.84 -5.62
N VAL A 21 0.86 -5.07 -4.55
CA VAL A 21 2.33 -5.06 -4.56
C VAL A 21 2.88 -6.14 -5.48
N ALA A 22 2.31 -7.35 -5.46
CA ALA A 22 2.75 -8.45 -6.33
C ALA A 22 2.57 -8.10 -7.81
N ARG A 23 1.42 -7.53 -8.18
CA ARG A 23 1.11 -7.10 -9.55
C ARG A 23 2.04 -5.98 -10.01
N LEU A 24 2.25 -4.96 -9.17
CA LEU A 24 3.14 -3.85 -9.49
C LEU A 24 4.59 -4.30 -9.65
N ARG A 25 5.06 -5.26 -8.83
CA ARG A 25 6.39 -5.84 -8.96
C ARG A 25 6.56 -6.66 -10.23
N GLY A 26 5.56 -7.49 -10.57
CA GLY A 26 5.60 -8.31 -11.77
C GLY A 26 5.59 -7.50 -13.07
N GLU A 27 4.89 -6.36 -13.08
CA GLU A 27 4.76 -5.52 -14.28
C GLU A 27 5.92 -4.53 -14.44
N PHE A 28 6.38 -3.90 -13.36
CA PHE A 28 7.21 -2.70 -13.45
C PHE A 28 8.64 -2.84 -12.90
N ASP A 29 8.99 -3.95 -12.25
CA ASP A 29 10.25 -4.11 -11.49
C ASP A 29 10.67 -2.84 -10.72
N PRO A 30 9.81 -2.33 -9.82
CA PRO A 30 9.98 -1.00 -9.25
C PRO A 30 11.11 -0.95 -8.22
N CYS A 31 11.86 0.15 -8.20
CA CYS A 31 12.84 0.44 -7.17
C CYS A 31 12.17 0.61 -5.79
N SER A 32 11.02 1.30 -5.77
CA SER A 32 10.27 1.57 -4.54
C SER A 32 8.77 1.71 -4.83
N ILE A 33 7.94 1.29 -3.85
CA ILE A 33 6.49 1.50 -3.85
C ILE A 33 6.11 2.19 -2.55
N TYR A 34 5.41 3.32 -2.64
CA TYR A 34 4.90 4.08 -1.50
C TYR A 34 3.38 4.09 -1.51
N LEU A 35 2.77 3.64 -0.41
CA LEU A 35 1.32 3.74 -0.20
C LEU A 35 1.00 5.02 0.56
N PHE A 36 -0.03 5.73 0.12
CA PHE A 36 -0.50 6.95 0.76
C PHE A 36 -2.03 7.01 0.75
N GLY A 37 -2.60 8.16 1.16
CA GLY A 37 -4.04 8.36 1.17
C GLY A 37 -4.76 7.74 2.37
N SER A 38 -6.09 7.63 2.26
CA SER A 38 -6.98 7.28 3.37
C SER A 38 -6.69 5.90 3.99
N ARG A 39 -6.19 4.95 3.17
CA ARG A 39 -5.78 3.62 3.63
C ARG A 39 -4.46 3.62 4.39
N ALA A 40 -3.56 4.54 4.10
CA ALA A 40 -2.35 4.74 4.90
C ALA A 40 -2.62 5.49 6.23
N GLY A 41 -3.63 6.37 6.24
CA GLY A 41 -3.92 7.26 7.38
C GLY A 41 -4.92 6.73 8.42
N GLY A 42 -5.60 5.60 8.18
CA GLY A 42 -6.57 5.02 9.13
C GLY A 42 -7.97 5.60 9.12
N SER A 43 -8.29 6.50 8.20
CA SER A 43 -9.64 6.99 7.93
C SER A 43 -10.35 6.23 6.82
N SER A 44 -9.76 5.14 6.33
CA SER A 44 -10.28 4.34 5.23
C SER A 44 -11.56 3.59 5.58
N HIS A 45 -12.37 3.36 4.56
CA HIS A 45 -13.55 2.49 4.61
C HIS A 45 -13.30 1.27 3.73
N ALA A 46 -14.13 0.23 3.86
CA ALA A 46 -13.95 -1.02 3.10
C ALA A 46 -13.91 -0.78 1.58
N SER A 47 -14.60 0.25 1.09
CA SER A 47 -14.66 0.64 -0.32
C SER A 47 -13.62 1.68 -0.77
N SER A 48 -12.70 2.10 0.10
CA SER A 48 -11.68 3.09 -0.28
C SER A 48 -10.77 2.53 -1.38
N ASP A 49 -10.22 3.37 -2.23
CA ASP A 49 -9.18 2.96 -3.18
C ASP A 49 -7.79 2.88 -2.50
N PHE A 50 -6.82 2.25 -3.18
CA PHE A 50 -5.41 2.32 -2.79
C PHE A 50 -4.70 3.38 -3.62
N ASP A 51 -4.09 4.37 -2.95
CA ASP A 51 -3.22 5.35 -3.59
C ASP A 51 -1.76 4.90 -3.47
N ALA A 52 -1.06 4.79 -4.61
CA ALA A 52 0.32 4.31 -4.67
C ALA A 52 1.20 5.18 -5.59
N ILE A 53 2.42 5.50 -5.13
CA ILE A 53 3.51 6.00 -5.98
C ILE A 53 4.43 4.82 -6.27
N VAL A 54 4.71 4.59 -7.54
CA VAL A 54 5.64 3.55 -8.00
C VAL A 54 6.82 4.25 -8.64
N VAL A 55 8.02 4.00 -8.11
CA VAL A 55 9.28 4.50 -8.66
C VAL A 55 9.91 3.39 -9.46
N VAL A 56 10.07 3.61 -10.76
CA VAL A 56 10.71 2.67 -11.70
C VAL A 56 12.08 3.18 -12.12
N GLY A 57 12.98 2.25 -12.44
CA GLY A 57 14.26 2.58 -13.05
C GLY A 57 14.08 3.15 -14.46
N GLN A 58 15.10 3.87 -14.93
CA GLN A 58 15.25 4.25 -16.34
C GLN A 58 15.81 3.08 -17.15
#